data_AF-A0A523M508-F1
#
_entry.id   AF-A0A523M508-F1
#
_cell.length_a   1.000
_cell.length_b   1.000
_cell.length_c   1.000
_cell.angle_alpha   90.00
_cell.angle_beta   90.00
_cell.angle_gamma   90.00
#
_symmetry.space_group_name_H-M   'P 1'
#
loop_
_entity.id
_entity.type
_entity.pdbx_description
1 polymer ?
#
loop_
_entity_poly.entity_id
_entity_poly.type
_entity_poly.pdbx_seq_one_letter_code
_entity_poly.pdbx_strand_id
1 'polypeptide(L)'
;MMDPAFQVSYSCSLRFDKCQLRQAIKGRLYRYSLAHDDSLQYCRTRSTSVAGYMPTLQSLPQEKHRLSESTGVLVVNLGTPDAPTAFAVRRFLKQFLSDPYVIGYPRLIWWLVLNLVILQIRPSRSAAAYRKIWTNEGSPLRIHSQDITTALREQLASRRPGQFCVELAMNYGKPSIASAIDRLRAEGVCRILTLPLYPQYSSTTTASVSASVAHKISTLRQVPETCFIDNYHDAPGYIAAVAASVRDDWAKNGRGDKLLLSFHGVPMSTVA
;
A
#
# COMPACT_ATOMS: atom_id res chain seq x y z
N MET A 1 47.87 23.66 -25.41
CA MET A 1 48.21 22.22 -25.34
C MET A 1 47.08 21.54 -24.58
N MET A 2 46.02 21.11 -25.27
CA MET A 2 45.82 19.75 -25.82
C MET A 2 45.71 18.67 -24.72
N ASP A 3 44.52 18.54 -24.11
CA ASP A 3 43.49 17.47 -24.24
C ASP A 3 43.91 15.98 -24.47
N PRO A 4 43.05 14.96 -24.22
CA PRO A 4 42.57 14.41 -22.93
C PRO A 4 42.50 12.85 -22.91
N ALA A 5 42.00 12.23 -21.83
CA ALA A 5 40.98 11.14 -21.87
C ALA A 5 40.88 10.37 -20.53
N PHE A 6 39.82 10.60 -19.75
CA PHE A 6 39.06 9.50 -19.15
C PHE A 6 37.66 10.01 -18.76
N GLN A 7 36.70 9.77 -19.64
CA GLN A 7 35.30 10.15 -19.50
C GLN A 7 34.51 8.84 -19.47
N VAL A 8 33.89 8.50 -18.33
CA VAL A 8 32.95 7.37 -18.26
C VAL A 8 31.55 7.94 -18.17
N SER A 9 30.94 8.11 -19.34
CA SER A 9 29.51 8.40 -19.51
C SER A 9 28.72 7.09 -19.47
N TYR A 10 27.84 6.94 -18.47
CA TYR A 10 26.76 5.96 -18.56
C TYR A 10 25.53 6.65 -19.17
N SER A 11 25.47 6.62 -20.50
CA SER A 11 24.25 6.87 -21.27
C SER A 11 23.55 5.52 -21.47
N CYS A 12 22.47 5.27 -20.73
CA CYS A 12 21.58 4.14 -21.02
C CYS A 12 20.37 4.65 -21.80
N SER A 13 20.58 4.92 -23.09
CA SER A 13 19.50 5.14 -24.04
C SER A 13 19.09 3.80 -24.64
N LEU A 14 18.13 3.11 -24.03
CA LEU A 14 17.51 1.92 -24.62
C LEU A 14 16.16 2.30 -25.23
N ARG A 15 16.22 2.65 -26.53
CA ARG A 15 15.09 2.53 -27.45
C ARG A 15 14.82 1.04 -27.63
N PHE A 16 13.67 0.56 -27.16
CA PHE A 16 13.19 -0.77 -27.48
C PHE A 16 12.21 -0.69 -28.63
N ASP A 17 12.75 -0.72 -29.85
CA ASP A 17 12.00 -1.10 -31.03
C ASP A 17 12.08 -2.62 -31.20
N LYS A 18 10.91 -3.24 -31.05
CA LYS A 18 10.41 -4.50 -31.62
C LYS A 18 11.33 -5.74 -31.75
N CYS A 19 10.71 -6.84 -31.33
CA CYS A 19 10.75 -8.17 -31.95
C CYS A 19 11.89 -9.12 -31.49
N GLN A 20 11.58 -10.02 -30.56
CA GLN A 20 11.42 -11.46 -30.83
C GLN A 20 11.24 -12.24 -29.52
N LEU A 21 9.97 -12.51 -29.15
CA LEU A 21 9.65 -13.57 -28.21
C LEU A 21 9.37 -14.84 -29.02
N ARG A 22 10.34 -15.75 -29.10
CA ARG A 22 10.12 -17.14 -29.56
C ARG A 22 9.54 -17.94 -28.39
N GLN A 23 8.22 -18.04 -28.32
CA GLN A 23 7.57 -19.22 -27.74
C GLN A 23 7.18 -20.15 -28.88
N ALA A 24 7.89 -21.27 -28.98
CA ALA A 24 7.51 -22.38 -29.83
C ALA A 24 6.42 -23.18 -29.10
N ILE A 25 5.19 -23.18 -29.64
CA ILE A 25 4.28 -24.33 -29.71
C ILE A 25 3.25 -24.01 -30.82
N LYS A 26 3.39 -24.76 -31.93
CA LYS A 26 2.38 -25.12 -32.95
C LYS A 26 1.56 -24.00 -33.60
N GLY A 27 2.18 -23.39 -34.61
CA GLY A 27 1.67 -23.41 -35.99
C GLY A 27 0.40 -22.61 -36.33
N ARG A 28 0.54 -21.30 -36.56
CA ARG A 28 0.13 -20.59 -37.81
C ARG A 28 0.58 -19.14 -37.70
N LEU A 29 1.53 -18.72 -38.53
CA LEU A 29 2.08 -17.36 -38.56
C LEU A 29 1.06 -16.40 -39.18
N TYR A 30 0.57 -15.42 -38.41
CA TYR A 30 -0.04 -14.20 -38.98
C TYR A 30 0.98 -13.07 -38.88
N ARG A 31 1.43 -12.60 -40.05
CA ARG A 31 2.38 -11.49 -40.21
C ARG A 31 1.57 -10.19 -40.24
N TYR A 32 1.58 -9.42 -39.16
CA TYR A 32 1.01 -8.06 -39.19
C TYR A 32 2.07 -7.07 -39.67
N SER A 33 1.90 -6.61 -40.91
CA SER A 33 2.60 -5.44 -41.45
C SER A 33 1.75 -4.22 -41.17
N LEU A 34 2.25 -3.28 -40.36
CA LEU A 34 1.67 -1.94 -40.23
C LEU A 34 2.11 -1.14 -41.45
N ALA A 35 1.25 -1.09 -42.46
CA ALA A 35 1.31 -0.07 -43.51
C ALA A 35 0.39 1.09 -43.11
N HIS A 36 0.95 2.29 -43.01
CA HIS A 36 0.18 3.53 -43.14
C HIS A 36 -0.28 3.60 -44.59
N ASP A 37 -1.58 3.45 -44.84
CA ASP A 37 -2.19 3.84 -46.11
C ASP A 37 -3.66 4.25 -45.89
N ASP A 38 -3.98 5.44 -46.37
CA ASP A 38 -5.16 6.26 -46.07
C ASP A 38 -6.39 5.86 -46.93
N SER A 39 -6.65 4.55 -47.05
CA SER A 39 -7.83 4.08 -47.78
C SER A 39 -8.32 2.72 -47.27
N LEU A 40 -9.07 2.70 -46.17
CA LEU A 40 -9.84 1.52 -45.77
C LEU A 40 -11.08 1.37 -46.67
N GLN A 41 -10.89 0.81 -47.86
CA GLN A 41 -11.97 0.14 -48.56
C GLN A 41 -12.30 -1.14 -47.79
N TYR A 42 -13.45 -1.12 -47.12
CA TYR A 42 -14.00 -2.28 -46.43
C TYR A 42 -14.10 -3.47 -47.41
N CYS A 43 -13.43 -4.57 -47.09
CA CYS A 43 -13.48 -5.80 -47.87
C CYS A 43 -14.92 -6.32 -47.85
N ARG A 44 -15.69 -6.11 -48.95
CA ARG A 44 -17.00 -6.74 -49.13
C ARG A 44 -16.80 -8.24 -49.33
N THR A 45 -16.84 -9.00 -48.25
CA THR A 45 -17.12 -10.44 -48.34
C THR A 45 -18.54 -10.58 -48.88
N ARG A 46 -18.69 -11.17 -50.07
CA ARG A 46 -19.99 -11.62 -50.58
C ARG A 46 -20.54 -12.65 -49.57
N SER A 47 -21.49 -12.19 -48.76
CA SER A 47 -22.31 -13.07 -47.94
C SER A 47 -23.26 -13.81 -48.87
N THR A 48 -22.98 -15.08 -49.16
CA THR A 48 -24.00 -16.02 -49.62
C THR A 48 -24.98 -16.17 -48.47
N SER A 49 -26.23 -15.74 -48.67
CA SER A 49 -27.28 -15.83 -47.65
C SER A 49 -27.58 -17.30 -47.35
N VAL A 50 -26.98 -17.82 -46.30
CA VAL A 50 -27.50 -19.00 -45.63
C VAL A 50 -28.66 -18.50 -44.77
N ALA A 51 -29.89 -18.91 -45.10
CA ALA A 51 -31.05 -18.69 -44.26
C ALA A 51 -30.89 -19.51 -42.98
N GLY A 52 -30.07 -18.99 -42.06
CA GLY A 52 -29.74 -19.58 -40.78
C GLY A 52 -30.06 -18.56 -39.70
N TYR A 53 -30.95 -18.96 -38.79
CA TYR A 53 -31.26 -18.35 -37.51
C TYR A 53 -30.21 -17.31 -37.05
N MET A 54 -30.52 -16.01 -37.19
CA MET A 54 -29.76 -14.96 -36.50
C MET A 54 -30.27 -14.94 -35.05
N PRO A 55 -29.48 -15.39 -34.05
CA PRO A 55 -29.85 -15.10 -32.68
C PRO A 55 -29.87 -13.59 -32.53
N THR A 56 -31.00 -13.04 -32.07
CA THR A 56 -31.08 -11.65 -31.63
C THR A 56 -30.14 -11.52 -30.43
N LEU A 57 -28.90 -11.10 -30.69
CA LEU A 57 -27.98 -10.74 -29.62
C LEU A 57 -28.55 -9.48 -28.98
N GLN A 58 -29.23 -9.65 -27.85
CA GLN A 58 -29.50 -8.53 -26.96
C GLN A 58 -28.14 -7.94 -26.61
N SER A 59 -27.95 -6.67 -26.94
CA SER A 59 -26.82 -5.91 -26.42
C SER A 59 -26.83 -6.08 -24.92
N LEU A 60 -25.75 -6.63 -24.36
CA LEU A 60 -25.54 -6.55 -22.92
C LEU A 60 -25.75 -5.08 -22.53
N PRO A 61 -26.52 -4.78 -21.47
CA PRO A 61 -26.61 -3.41 -20.97
C PRO A 61 -25.17 -2.91 -20.87
N GLN A 62 -24.90 -1.69 -21.36
CA GLN A 62 -23.58 -1.08 -21.33
C GLN A 62 -23.03 -1.22 -19.90
N GLU A 63 -22.22 -2.26 -19.67
CA GLU A 63 -21.27 -2.31 -18.58
C GLU A 63 -20.34 -1.16 -18.95
N LYS A 64 -20.65 0.03 -18.42
CA LYS A 64 -19.69 1.14 -18.39
C LYS A 64 -18.40 0.47 -17.98
N HIS A 65 -17.39 0.43 -18.86
CA HIS A 65 -16.03 0.11 -18.44
C HIS A 65 -15.83 0.91 -17.16
N ARG A 66 -15.67 0.22 -16.01
CA ARG A 66 -15.63 0.83 -14.68
C ARG A 66 -14.34 1.66 -14.60
N LEU A 67 -14.34 2.79 -15.28
CA LEU A 67 -13.43 3.89 -15.14
C LEU A 67 -13.99 4.71 -13.98
N SER A 68 -14.05 4.12 -12.78
CA SER A 68 -14.16 5.00 -11.63
C SER A 68 -12.84 5.78 -11.60
N GLU A 69 -12.90 7.07 -11.90
CA GLU A 69 -11.75 7.97 -11.74
C GLU A 69 -11.32 8.11 -10.27
N SER A 70 -12.14 7.61 -9.33
CA SER A 70 -11.86 7.71 -7.90
C SER A 70 -10.72 6.77 -7.49
N THR A 71 -9.70 7.38 -6.88
CA THR A 71 -8.57 6.68 -6.28
C THR A 71 -8.81 6.52 -4.79
N GLY A 72 -8.77 5.29 -4.30
CA GLY A 72 -8.79 4.98 -2.88
C GLY A 72 -7.42 5.25 -2.28
N VAL A 73 -7.35 6.07 -1.23
CA VAL A 73 -6.15 6.27 -0.43
C VAL A 73 -6.30 5.45 0.84
N LEU A 74 -5.54 4.36 0.93
CA LEU A 74 -5.49 3.50 2.09
C LEU A 74 -4.36 3.99 3.01
N VAL A 75 -4.72 4.70 4.07
CA VAL A 75 -3.78 5.17 5.11
C VAL A 75 -3.57 4.03 6.09
N VAL A 76 -2.33 3.55 6.25
CA VAL A 76 -2.04 2.36 7.06
C VAL A 76 -1.08 2.67 8.19
N ASN A 77 -1.44 2.32 9.43
CA ASN A 77 -0.52 2.33 10.57
C ASN A 77 -0.37 0.93 11.17
N LEU A 78 0.50 0.75 12.16
CA LEU A 78 0.77 -0.53 12.81
C LEU A 78 -0.49 -1.09 13.45
N GLY A 79 -1.21 -0.22 14.14
CA GLY A 79 -2.34 -0.58 14.96
C GLY A 79 -2.02 -0.66 16.45
N THR A 80 -3.07 -0.92 17.20
CA THR A 80 -3.06 -0.90 18.66
C THR A 80 -4.19 -1.81 19.14
N PRO A 81 -4.08 -2.42 20.34
CA PRO A 81 -5.18 -3.19 20.90
C PRO A 81 -6.48 -2.38 20.98
N ASP A 82 -7.63 -3.06 20.97
CA ASP A 82 -8.96 -2.43 21.06
C ASP A 82 -9.21 -1.83 22.46
N ALA A 83 -8.61 -2.42 23.49
CA ALA A 83 -8.73 -2.00 24.88
C ALA A 83 -7.42 -2.24 25.63
N PRO A 84 -7.17 -1.54 26.76
CA PRO A 84 -5.96 -1.71 27.56
C PRO A 84 -6.11 -2.90 28.52
N THR A 85 -6.72 -4.00 28.05
CA THR A 85 -6.95 -5.23 28.81
C THR A 85 -6.02 -6.34 28.32
N ALA A 86 -5.66 -7.26 29.20
CA ALA A 86 -4.76 -8.37 28.86
C ALA A 86 -5.29 -9.18 27.66
N PHE A 87 -6.60 -9.38 27.56
CA PHE A 87 -7.22 -10.10 26.45
C PHE A 87 -7.08 -9.37 25.10
N ALA A 88 -7.40 -8.07 25.05
CA ALA A 88 -7.29 -7.28 23.83
C ALA A 88 -5.83 -7.15 23.37
N VAL A 89 -4.91 -6.96 24.33
CA VAL A 89 -3.46 -6.95 24.08
C VAL A 89 -2.98 -8.31 23.58
N ARG A 90 -3.45 -9.42 24.16
CA ARG A 90 -3.09 -10.78 23.70
C ARG A 90 -3.50 -10.98 22.23
N ARG A 91 -4.71 -10.57 21.84
CA ARG A 91 -5.17 -10.69 20.44
C ARG A 91 -4.31 -9.86 19.48
N PHE A 92 -4.00 -8.63 19.87
CA PHE A 92 -3.12 -7.75 19.09
C PHE A 92 -1.70 -8.33 18.97
N LEU A 93 -1.07 -8.74 20.09
CA LEU A 93 0.26 -9.34 20.09
C LEU A 93 0.31 -10.63 19.29
N LYS A 94 -0.75 -11.44 19.32
CA LYS A 94 -0.83 -12.66 18.51
C LYS A 94 -0.75 -12.32 17.03
N GLN A 95 -1.46 -11.31 16.55
CA GLN A 95 -1.40 -10.89 15.15
C GLN A 95 -0.02 -10.32 14.81
N PHE A 96 0.46 -9.34 15.58
CA PHE A 96 1.73 -8.67 15.34
C PHE A 96 2.92 -9.63 15.33
N LEU A 97 3.02 -10.49 16.35
CA LEU A 97 4.16 -11.40 16.48
C LEU A 97 4.03 -12.65 15.61
N SER A 98 2.89 -12.92 14.98
CA SER A 98 2.78 -14.03 14.00
C SER A 98 3.27 -13.63 12.61
N ASP A 99 3.56 -12.35 12.40
CA ASP A 99 3.96 -11.83 11.11
C ASP A 99 5.41 -12.22 10.76
N PRO A 100 5.64 -12.94 9.64
CA PRO A 100 6.98 -13.33 9.22
C PRO A 100 7.89 -12.14 8.86
N TYR A 101 7.34 -10.98 8.54
CA TYR A 101 8.11 -9.76 8.32
C TYR A 101 8.61 -9.14 9.62
N VAL A 102 7.94 -9.42 10.74
CA VAL A 102 8.34 -8.93 12.07
C VAL A 102 9.26 -9.94 12.74
N ILE A 103 8.96 -11.23 12.61
CA ILE A 103 9.71 -12.32 13.22
C ILE A 103 10.19 -13.32 12.16
N GLY A 104 11.49 -13.29 11.87
CA GLY A 104 12.14 -14.14 10.87
C GLY A 104 12.51 -15.56 11.33
N TYR A 105 11.93 -16.08 12.41
CA TYR A 105 12.22 -17.45 12.90
C TYR A 105 11.37 -18.52 12.19
N PRO A 106 11.82 -19.78 12.14
CA PRO A 106 11.03 -20.89 11.60
C PRO A 106 9.63 -20.96 12.23
N ARG A 107 8.59 -20.98 11.38
CA ARG A 107 7.19 -20.76 11.80
C ARG A 107 6.72 -21.70 12.90
N LEU A 108 7.10 -22.99 12.85
CA LEU A 108 6.65 -23.99 13.82
C LEU A 108 7.25 -23.74 15.21
N ILE A 109 8.57 -23.51 15.26
CA ILE A 109 9.29 -23.23 16.50
C ILE A 109 8.76 -21.94 17.11
N TRP A 110 8.63 -20.89 16.30
CA TRP A 110 8.12 -19.62 16.77
C TRP A 110 6.67 -19.70 17.24
N TRP A 111 5.82 -20.47 16.55
CA TRP A 111 4.43 -20.68 16.97
C TRP A 111 4.34 -21.29 18.37
N LEU A 112 5.20 -22.26 18.71
CA LEU A 112 5.26 -22.83 20.05
C LEU A 112 5.66 -21.77 21.08
N VAL A 113 6.75 -21.04 20.83
CA VAL A 113 7.24 -19.98 21.73
C VAL A 113 6.17 -18.89 21.93
N LEU A 114 5.54 -18.46 20.84
CA LEU A 114 4.52 -17.42 20.87
C LEU A 114 3.30 -17.84 21.71
N ASN A 115 2.72 -19.00 21.42
CA ASN A 115 1.46 -19.41 22.04
C ASN A 115 1.61 -19.97 23.46
N LEU A 116 2.74 -20.63 23.75
CA LEU A 116 2.98 -21.28 25.05
C LEU A 116 3.65 -20.35 26.06
N VAL A 117 4.52 -19.45 25.62
CA VAL A 117 5.30 -18.59 26.55
C VAL A 117 4.87 -17.12 26.43
N ILE A 118 5.05 -16.52 25.25
CA ILE A 118 4.92 -15.06 25.09
C ILE A 118 3.49 -14.60 25.38
N LEU A 119 2.48 -15.24 24.76
CA LEU A 119 1.09 -14.83 24.93
C LEU A 119 0.54 -15.13 26.32
N GLN A 120 1.18 -15.98 27.13
CA GLN A 120 0.78 -16.24 28.51
C GLN A 120 1.32 -15.16 29.47
N ILE A 121 2.54 -14.68 29.26
CA ILE A 121 3.24 -13.80 30.21
C ILE A 121 3.13 -12.33 29.82
N ARG A 122 3.34 -12.00 28.54
CA ARG A 122 3.54 -10.62 28.07
C ARG A 122 2.28 -9.75 28.12
N PRO A 123 1.06 -10.23 27.81
CA PRO A 123 -0.10 -9.35 27.68
C PRO A 123 -0.47 -8.58 28.94
N SER A 124 -0.34 -9.17 30.13
CA SER A 124 -0.65 -8.49 31.40
C SER A 124 0.28 -7.30 31.65
N ARG A 125 1.59 -7.49 31.41
CA ARG A 125 2.60 -6.43 31.52
C ARG A 125 2.38 -5.33 30.50
N SER A 126 2.14 -5.69 29.23
CA SER A 126 1.86 -4.71 28.18
C SER A 126 0.54 -3.96 28.43
N ALA A 127 -0.50 -4.61 28.93
CA ALA A 127 -1.76 -3.96 29.30
C ALA A 127 -1.56 -2.90 30.39
N ALA A 128 -0.68 -3.14 31.37
CA ALA A 128 -0.33 -2.13 32.37
C ALA A 128 0.33 -0.89 31.75
N ALA A 129 1.20 -1.07 30.75
CA ALA A 129 1.78 0.06 30.01
C ALA A 129 0.72 0.81 29.18
N TYR A 130 -0.15 0.09 28.46
CA TYR A 130 -1.24 0.72 27.70
C TYR A 130 -2.18 1.52 28.60
N ARG A 131 -2.50 1.03 29.80
CA ARG A 131 -3.36 1.77 30.76
C ARG A 131 -2.80 3.14 31.15
N LYS A 132 -1.47 3.31 31.18
CA LYS A 132 -0.84 4.60 31.55
C LYS A 132 -1.06 5.70 30.52
N ILE A 133 -1.25 5.32 29.26
CA ILE A 133 -1.39 6.26 28.13
C ILE A 133 -2.78 6.21 27.51
N TRP A 134 -3.70 5.42 28.10
CA TRP A 134 -5.03 5.24 27.55
C TRP A 134 -5.88 6.47 27.83
N THR A 135 -6.57 6.96 26.81
CA THR A 135 -7.50 8.09 26.94
C THR A 135 -8.93 7.59 26.92
N ASN A 136 -9.89 8.46 27.25
CA ASN A 136 -11.32 8.15 27.17
C ASN A 136 -11.75 7.80 25.73
N GLU A 137 -11.08 8.39 24.74
CA GLU A 137 -11.33 8.16 23.30
C GLU A 137 -10.58 6.93 22.75
N GLY A 138 -9.67 6.35 23.54
CA GLY A 138 -8.92 5.14 23.21
C GLY A 138 -7.41 5.34 23.16
N SER A 139 -6.76 4.56 22.30
CA SER A 139 -5.30 4.63 22.11
C SER A 139 -4.93 5.90 21.34
N PRO A 140 -3.96 6.72 21.82
CA PRO A 140 -3.48 7.91 21.12
C PRO A 140 -3.06 7.64 19.67
N LEU A 141 -2.46 6.48 19.42
CA LEU A 141 -2.06 6.08 18.06
C LEU A 141 -3.27 5.99 17.13
N ARG A 142 -4.40 5.45 17.61
CA ARG A 142 -5.62 5.35 16.81
C ARG A 142 -6.24 6.72 16.58
N ILE A 143 -6.30 7.55 17.61
CA ILE A 143 -6.87 8.89 17.57
C ILE A 143 -6.12 9.74 16.54
N HIS A 144 -4.80 9.87 16.69
CA HIS A 144 -4.00 10.67 15.76
C HIS A 144 -3.99 10.11 14.33
N SER A 145 -4.05 8.78 14.16
CA SER A 145 -4.18 8.20 12.81
C SER A 145 -5.52 8.57 12.18
N GLN A 146 -6.60 8.63 12.97
CA GLN A 146 -7.91 9.07 12.52
C GLN A 146 -7.88 10.56 12.17
N ASP A 147 -7.25 11.40 13.00
CA ASP A 147 -7.11 12.84 12.75
C ASP A 147 -6.35 13.11 11.45
N ILE A 148 -5.22 12.43 11.24
CA ILE A 148 -4.44 12.52 10.00
C ILE A 148 -5.29 12.10 8.80
N THR A 149 -6.05 11.00 8.93
CA THR A 149 -6.90 10.50 7.85
C THR A 149 -8.03 11.48 7.51
N THR A 150 -8.66 12.07 8.52
CA THR A 150 -9.72 13.07 8.35
C THR A 150 -9.17 14.34 7.71
N ALA A 151 -8.06 14.88 8.21
CA ALA A 151 -7.41 16.05 7.64
C ALA A 151 -6.97 15.80 6.19
N LEU A 152 -6.42 14.61 5.89
CA LEU A 152 -6.04 14.23 4.53
C LEU A 152 -7.27 14.16 3.61
N ARG A 153 -8.38 13.59 4.08
CA ARG A 153 -9.64 13.51 3.33
C ARG A 153 -10.17 14.90 3.00
N GLU A 154 -10.20 15.80 3.97
CA GLU A 154 -10.66 17.18 3.78
C GLU A 154 -9.75 17.95 2.80
N GLN A 155 -8.43 17.83 2.95
CA GLN A 155 -7.47 18.45 2.03
C GLN A 155 -7.62 17.93 0.60
N LEU A 156 -7.77 16.62 0.42
CA LEU A 156 -7.97 16.03 -0.91
C LEU A 156 -9.34 16.43 -1.51
N ALA A 157 -10.40 16.43 -0.70
CA ALA A 157 -11.73 16.83 -1.14
C ALA A 157 -11.75 18.31 -1.57
N SER A 158 -11.06 19.19 -0.85
CA SER A 158 -10.98 20.62 -1.22
C SER A 158 -10.22 20.86 -2.53
N ARG A 159 -9.16 20.09 -2.80
CA ARG A 159 -8.31 20.26 -3.98
C ARG A 159 -8.87 19.55 -5.21
N ARG A 160 -9.46 18.37 -5.03
CA ARG A 160 -9.99 17.51 -6.10
C ARG A 160 -11.27 16.80 -5.62
N PRO A 161 -12.42 17.50 -5.62
CA PRO A 161 -13.70 16.94 -5.18
C PRO A 161 -14.04 15.65 -5.95
N GLY A 162 -14.50 14.63 -5.22
CA GLY A 162 -14.97 13.36 -5.82
C GLY A 162 -13.89 12.43 -6.40
N GLN A 163 -12.61 12.84 -6.40
CA GLN A 163 -11.52 12.02 -6.97
C GLN A 163 -10.88 11.04 -5.98
N PHE A 164 -11.09 11.23 -4.67
CA PHE A 164 -10.42 10.42 -3.65
C PHE A 164 -11.37 9.89 -2.59
N CYS A 165 -11.22 8.60 -2.27
CA CYS A 165 -11.86 7.96 -1.13
C CYS A 165 -10.76 7.60 -0.12
N VAL A 166 -10.77 8.19 1.08
CA VAL A 166 -9.70 7.99 2.06
C VAL A 166 -10.17 7.09 3.19
N GLU A 167 -9.45 6.01 3.46
CA GLU A 167 -9.77 5.03 4.49
C GLU A 167 -8.58 4.72 5.38
N LEU A 168 -8.83 4.65 6.69
CA LEU A 168 -7.84 4.25 7.69
C LEU A 168 -7.84 2.72 7.85
N ALA A 169 -6.65 2.15 7.91
CA ALA A 169 -6.42 0.77 8.27
C ALA A 169 -5.26 0.61 9.26
N MET A 170 -5.37 -0.44 10.06
CA MET A 170 -4.32 -0.94 10.92
C MET A 170 -3.83 -2.26 10.34
N ASN A 171 -2.51 -2.40 10.30
CA ASN A 171 -1.88 -3.65 9.90
C ASN A 171 -2.25 -4.79 10.86
N TYR A 172 -2.31 -4.47 12.16
CA TYR A 172 -2.79 -5.36 13.21
C TYR A 172 -3.93 -4.71 14.01
N GLY A 173 -5.03 -5.44 14.19
CA GLY A 173 -6.21 -4.94 14.89
C GLY A 173 -7.24 -4.25 13.99
N LYS A 174 -7.92 -3.24 14.54
CA LYS A 174 -9.08 -2.58 13.91
C LYS A 174 -8.88 -1.06 13.75
N PRO A 175 -9.42 -0.46 12.67
CA PRO A 175 -10.01 -1.11 11.49
C PRO A 175 -8.93 -1.91 10.72
N SER A 176 -9.27 -3.08 10.16
CA SER A 176 -8.28 -3.93 9.46
C SER A 176 -8.11 -3.50 8.00
N ILE A 177 -6.94 -3.78 7.41
CA ILE A 177 -6.67 -3.59 5.97
C ILE A 177 -7.79 -4.22 5.11
N ALA A 178 -8.21 -5.44 5.44
CA ALA A 178 -9.29 -6.12 4.73
C ALA A 178 -10.59 -5.30 4.75
N SER A 179 -11.01 -4.84 5.93
CA SER A 179 -12.25 -4.06 6.07
C SER A 179 -12.18 -2.70 5.36
N ALA A 180 -11.02 -2.05 5.37
CA ALA A 180 -10.82 -0.77 4.71
C ALA A 180 -10.84 -0.90 3.18
N ILE A 181 -10.18 -1.93 2.64
CA ILE A 181 -10.24 -2.24 1.21
C ILE A 181 -11.69 -2.56 0.79
N ASP A 182 -12.44 -3.31 1.59
CA ASP A 182 -13.84 -3.60 1.28
C ASP A 182 -14.71 -2.34 1.28
N ARG A 183 -14.47 -1.37 2.18
CA ARG A 183 -15.12 -0.05 2.16
C ARG A 183 -14.77 0.75 0.90
N LEU A 184 -13.48 0.85 0.55
CA LEU A 184 -13.05 1.52 -0.69
C LEU A 184 -13.73 0.92 -1.93
N ARG A 185 -13.84 -0.42 -1.98
CA ARG A 185 -14.50 -1.11 -3.10
C ARG A 185 -16.00 -0.90 -3.14
N ALA A 186 -16.65 -0.76 -1.99
CA ALA A 186 -18.07 -0.42 -1.92
C ALA A 186 -18.35 0.97 -2.52
N GLU A 187 -17.38 1.90 -2.42
CA GLU A 187 -17.39 3.21 -3.07
C GLU A 187 -17.04 3.16 -4.57
N GLY A 188 -16.91 1.97 -5.16
CA GLY A 188 -16.61 1.80 -6.59
C GLY A 188 -15.16 2.08 -6.99
N VAL A 189 -14.26 2.29 -6.04
CA VAL A 189 -12.84 2.53 -6.29
C VAL A 189 -12.21 1.38 -7.07
N CYS A 190 -11.52 1.72 -8.16
CA CYS A 190 -10.80 0.76 -9.00
C CYS A 190 -9.27 0.86 -8.87
N ARG A 191 -8.75 1.90 -8.20
CA ARG A 191 -7.33 2.12 -7.93
C ARG A 191 -7.09 2.36 -6.44
N ILE A 192 -6.15 1.65 -5.83
CA ILE A 192 -5.79 1.82 -4.42
C ILE A 192 -4.34 2.29 -4.32
N LEU A 193 -4.15 3.48 -3.74
CA LEU A 193 -2.88 4.01 -3.29
C LEU A 193 -2.71 3.68 -1.79
N THR A 194 -1.70 2.89 -1.45
CA THR A 194 -1.36 2.58 -0.06
C THR A 194 -0.34 3.57 0.46
N LEU A 195 -0.70 4.29 1.53
CA LEU A 195 0.15 5.24 2.24
C LEU A 195 0.40 4.71 3.67
N PRO A 196 1.53 4.03 3.91
CA PRO A 196 1.95 3.69 5.26
C PRO A 196 2.31 4.95 6.05
N LEU A 197 1.91 5.06 7.31
CA LEU A 197 2.32 6.15 8.22
C LEU A 197 3.73 5.93 8.79
N TYR A 198 4.65 5.47 7.94
CA TYR A 198 6.07 5.28 8.22
C TYR A 198 6.89 6.02 7.15
N PRO A 199 7.48 7.17 7.47
CA PRO A 199 8.27 7.93 6.51
C PRO A 199 9.50 7.17 6.01
N GLN A 200 10.17 6.44 6.90
CA GLN A 200 11.31 5.59 6.60
C GLN A 200 10.84 4.14 6.33
N TYR A 201 11.35 3.56 5.24
CA TYR A 201 11.06 2.16 4.92
C TYR A 201 11.71 1.22 5.94
N SER A 202 10.98 0.17 6.33
CA SER A 202 11.53 -1.01 6.99
C SER A 202 10.78 -2.26 6.55
N SER A 203 11.49 -3.39 6.51
CA SER A 203 10.89 -4.70 6.24
C SER A 203 9.82 -5.07 7.29
N THR A 204 10.03 -4.69 8.54
CA THR A 204 9.12 -5.02 9.66
C THR A 204 7.87 -4.12 9.70
N THR A 205 7.81 -3.06 8.89
CA THR A 205 6.68 -2.11 8.86
C THR A 205 6.10 -1.98 7.46
N THR A 206 6.76 -1.24 6.56
CA THR A 206 6.25 -0.95 5.21
C THR A 206 6.09 -2.22 4.38
N ALA A 207 7.07 -3.13 4.39
CA ALA A 207 6.95 -4.38 3.63
C ALA A 207 5.84 -5.30 4.17
N SER A 208 5.68 -5.37 5.50
CA SER A 208 4.58 -6.08 6.14
C SER A 208 3.20 -5.52 5.72
N VAL A 209 3.07 -4.19 5.69
CA VAL A 209 1.84 -3.54 5.19
C VAL A 209 1.58 -3.91 3.74
N SER A 210 2.59 -3.77 2.87
CA SER A 210 2.48 -4.12 1.45
C SER A 210 2.07 -5.59 1.27
N ALA A 211 2.64 -6.50 2.05
CA ALA A 211 2.29 -7.91 2.04
C ALA A 211 0.85 -8.18 2.49
N SER A 212 0.38 -7.51 3.55
CA SER A 212 -0.99 -7.64 4.05
C SER A 212 -2.02 -7.12 3.04
N VAL A 213 -1.72 -6.00 2.39
CA VAL A 213 -2.55 -5.44 1.32
C VAL A 213 -2.56 -6.38 0.11
N ALA A 214 -1.40 -6.82 -0.36
CA ALA A 214 -1.28 -7.77 -1.47
C ALA A 214 -2.03 -9.09 -1.18
N HIS A 215 -1.94 -9.59 0.05
CA HIS A 215 -2.69 -10.77 0.48
C HIS A 215 -4.19 -10.55 0.33
N LYS A 216 -4.76 -9.45 0.83
CA LYS A 216 -6.18 -9.14 0.65
C LYS A 216 -6.54 -9.02 -0.83
N ILE A 217 -5.74 -8.32 -1.63
CA ILE A 217 -6.00 -8.14 -3.06
C ILE A 217 -6.01 -9.48 -3.80
N SER A 218 -5.12 -10.41 -3.46
CA SER A 218 -5.05 -11.75 -4.06
C SER A 218 -6.32 -12.59 -3.88
N THR A 219 -7.17 -12.24 -2.90
CA THR A 219 -8.45 -12.91 -2.65
C THR A 219 -9.60 -12.32 -3.48
N LEU A 220 -9.39 -11.20 -4.18
CA LEU A 220 -10.43 -10.50 -4.92
C LEU A 220 -10.57 -11.04 -6.33
N ARG A 221 -11.82 -11.24 -6.78
CA ARG A 221 -12.10 -11.60 -8.19
C ARG A 221 -11.79 -10.46 -9.16
N GLN A 222 -12.07 -9.22 -8.76
CA GLN A 222 -11.73 -8.03 -9.51
C GLN A 222 -10.60 -7.32 -8.77
N VAL A 223 -9.40 -7.45 -9.33
CA VAL A 223 -8.17 -6.87 -8.79
C VAL A 223 -8.12 -5.39 -9.13
N PRO A 224 -8.04 -4.47 -8.14
CA PRO A 224 -7.85 -3.05 -8.40
C PRO A 224 -6.41 -2.77 -8.85
N GLU A 225 -6.21 -1.65 -9.55
CA GLU A 225 -4.86 -1.08 -9.73
C GLU A 225 -4.28 -0.73 -8.36
N THR A 226 -2.99 -1.00 -8.14
CA THR A 226 -2.36 -0.79 -6.83
C THR A 226 -1.09 0.00 -6.97
N CYS A 227 -0.89 0.95 -6.05
CA CYS A 227 0.32 1.73 -5.92
C CYS A 227 0.70 1.77 -4.44
N PHE A 228 1.99 1.59 -4.15
CA PHE A 228 2.53 1.60 -2.80
C PHE A 228 3.52 2.74 -2.65
N ILE A 229 3.37 3.53 -1.59
CA ILE A 229 4.36 4.52 -1.20
C ILE A 229 5.37 3.83 -0.28
N ASP A 230 6.58 3.63 -0.80
CA ASP A 230 7.64 2.90 -0.09
C ASP A 230 8.26 3.73 1.04
N ASN A 231 8.57 5.00 0.77
CA ASN A 231 9.11 5.93 1.75
C ASN A 231 8.85 7.37 1.31
N TYR A 232 8.92 8.30 2.27
CA TYR A 232 8.75 9.74 2.06
C TYR A 232 9.49 10.57 3.13
N HIS A 233 10.54 9.99 3.72
CA HIS A 233 11.34 10.60 4.78
C HIS A 233 12.09 11.88 4.35
N ASP A 234 12.39 12.00 3.07
CA ASP A 234 13.04 13.14 2.44
C ASP A 234 12.04 14.15 1.83
N ALA A 235 10.73 13.88 1.97
CA ALA A 235 9.69 14.78 1.47
C ALA A 235 9.79 16.15 2.19
N PRO A 236 9.89 17.28 1.45
CA PRO A 236 10.08 18.59 2.06
C PRO A 236 9.00 18.96 3.09
N GLY A 237 7.75 18.57 2.84
CA GLY A 237 6.65 18.80 3.76
C GLY A 237 6.77 18.01 5.07
N TYR A 238 7.28 16.78 5.02
CA TYR A 238 7.51 15.97 6.22
C TYR A 238 8.66 16.55 7.05
N ILE A 239 9.79 16.88 6.41
CA ILE A 239 10.93 17.52 7.07
C ILE A 239 10.51 18.84 7.73
N ALA A 240 9.73 19.66 7.02
CA ALA A 240 9.23 20.93 7.54
C ALA A 240 8.33 20.73 8.78
N ALA A 241 7.45 19.72 8.78
CA ALA A 241 6.58 19.41 9.91
C ALA A 241 7.38 18.94 11.14
N VAL A 242 8.36 18.06 10.95
CA VAL A 242 9.24 17.60 12.04
C VAL A 242 10.07 18.75 12.60
N ALA A 243 10.67 19.57 11.71
CA ALA A 243 11.45 20.74 12.12
C ALA A 243 10.59 21.81 12.82
N ALA A 244 9.32 21.96 12.43
CA ALA A 244 8.37 22.83 13.13
C ALA A 244 8.11 22.30 14.55
N SER A 245 7.83 21.00 14.71
CA SER A 245 7.61 20.41 16.04
C SER A 245 8.80 20.62 17.00
N VAL A 246 10.04 20.54 16.50
CA VAL A 246 11.25 20.81 17.32
C VAL A 246 11.33 22.29 17.72
N ARG A 247 11.04 23.20 16.78
CA ARG A 247 11.06 24.65 17.05
C ARG A 247 9.95 25.06 18.02
N ASP A 248 8.77 24.46 17.91
CA ASP A 248 7.64 24.71 18.81
C ASP A 248 7.95 24.28 20.25
N ASP A 249 8.69 23.18 20.42
CA ASP A 249 9.17 22.73 21.73
C ASP A 249 10.22 23.69 22.30
N TRP A 250 11.21 24.09 21.50
CA TRP A 250 12.22 25.08 21.92
C TRP A 250 11.63 26.44 22.29
N ALA A 251 10.57 26.87 21.62
CA ALA A 251 9.88 28.12 21.96
C ALA A 251 9.21 28.05 23.33
N LYS A 252 8.76 26.86 23.76
CA LYS A 252 8.07 26.65 25.05
C LYS A 252 9.02 26.33 26.19
N ASN A 253 10.04 25.51 25.93
CA ASN A 253 10.89 24.89 26.95
C ASN A 253 12.34 25.39 26.93
N GLY A 254 12.70 26.23 25.95
CA GLY A 254 14.08 26.65 25.69
C GLY A 254 14.84 25.63 24.84
N ARG A 255 15.96 26.06 24.26
CA ARG A 255 16.82 25.21 23.42
C ARG A 255 17.91 24.56 24.27
N GLY A 256 17.98 23.23 24.26
CA GLY A 256 19.07 22.48 24.89
C GLY A 256 20.34 22.41 24.04
N ASP A 257 21.44 21.95 24.65
CA ASP A 257 22.76 21.84 24.00
C ASP A 257 22.82 20.76 22.90
N LYS A 258 21.99 19.72 23.04
CA LYS A 258 21.95 18.56 22.13
C LYS A 258 20.52 18.24 21.74
N LEU A 259 20.34 17.85 20.48
CA LEU A 259 19.11 17.27 19.97
C LEU A 259 19.30 15.75 19.82
N LEU A 260 18.56 14.97 20.61
CA LEU A 260 18.59 13.50 20.51
C LEU A 260 17.46 13.03 19.59
N LEU A 261 17.83 12.47 18.44
CA LEU A 261 16.89 11.78 17.55
C LEU A 261 16.85 10.30 17.95
N SER A 262 15.72 9.86 18.49
CA SER A 262 15.53 8.48 18.95
C SER A 262 14.64 7.71 17.99
N PHE A 263 15.17 6.62 17.42
CA PHE A 263 14.46 5.72 16.52
C PHE A 263 14.21 4.38 17.20
N HIS A 264 13.23 3.63 16.70
CA HIS A 264 13.00 2.27 17.18
C HIS A 264 14.17 1.36 16.77
N GLY A 265 14.74 0.67 17.76
CA GLY A 265 15.77 -0.33 17.49
C GLY A 265 15.22 -1.48 16.64
N VAL A 266 16.06 -1.98 15.74
CA VAL A 266 15.76 -3.14 14.90
C VAL A 266 16.79 -4.24 15.16
N PRO A 267 16.44 -5.53 14.97
CA PRO A 267 17.42 -6.61 15.05
C PRO A 267 18.58 -6.39 14.08
N MET A 268 19.81 -6.70 14.50
CA MET A 268 20.99 -6.61 13.62
C MET A 268 20.83 -7.43 12.34
N SER A 269 20.12 -8.56 12.39
CA SER A 269 19.84 -9.40 11.22
C SER A 269 18.96 -8.72 10.16
N THR A 270 18.31 -7.60 10.47
CA THR A 270 17.48 -6.84 9.52
C THR A 270 18.18 -5.60 8.95
N VAL A 271 19.40 -5.30 9.42
CA VAL A 271 20.23 -4.22 8.89
C VAL A 271 21.06 -4.81 7.74
N ALA A 272 20.92 -4.24 6.54
CA ALA A 272 21.63 -4.65 5.33
C ALA A 272 23.08 -4.12 5.31
#